data_AF-A0A7S4VJN1-F1
#
_entry.id   AF-A0A7S4VJN1-F1
#
_cell.length_a   1.000
_cell.length_b   1.000
_cell.length_c   1.000
_cell.angle_alpha   90.00
_cell.angle_beta   90.00
_cell.angle_gamma   90.00
#
_symmetry.space_group_name_H-M   'P 1'
#
loop_
_entity.id
_entity.type
_entity.pdbx_description
1 polymer ?
#
loop_
_entity_poly.entity_id
_entity_poly.type
_entity_poly.pdbx_seq_one_letter_code
_entity_poly.pdbx_strand_id
1 'polypeptide(L)'
;MPTNNSSHVNTWSMHAVKSPLFAEYLTLLSAADWHEVLFPEGQVQVGPGDALVVVDMQNDFVPADDDANPNGGAFAVAEGHLVAPLIVDLMERFAACGARVVATRDYHPVDHCSFIPQGGRFPAHCVQGSEGSKFYRPIGECVKRLQALGKADVVFKGFHEDVDSFGSFAYAESPGPWARLAHRRDAPCGLHGCTLASWTGAVHLKCSNIEEDVNAPPDILAALRRKTLADLLKAQGVKRIFACGLALDFCVLDTVLNGASAGFSQVFMVLDAARPAHLPGVGSFGSGFLQDPVELKQKLAKEGARVLPASSLLPALKVQNPLAFQELGGVFPDSLGPFALVSAGVKLKLNAGAGRYTVEAPEAEIKSLRRHGVEPAGSLGPLSPITLDARARGALQIPDSAESFAWAYPAVSASDSFDEKTLGYFSITTPAAAFFVFGGFVYTTGSGEAVAVKALHLGSGLQFSQKKEWRAKYTASLSGRWRPVTAPLLRKKGARLFAWINPGEALRAGGDEWVVCQHGAFAYLFHDEAPEEDPRDVYFEVSGGAAGAMKTTLGRSQTRLVQDSPSPKGEPNPEPSP
;
A
#
# COMPACT_ATOMS: atom_id res chain seq x y z
N MET A 1 11.90 28.31 37.65
CA MET A 1 10.93 27.36 37.08
C MET A 1 10.07 28.08 36.07
N PRO A 2 10.02 27.59 34.83
CA PRO A 2 8.74 27.40 34.15
C PRO A 2 8.60 25.94 33.71
N THR A 3 7.41 25.40 33.91
CA THR A 3 7.00 24.03 33.59
C THR A 3 6.91 23.85 32.09
N ASN A 4 7.79 23.01 31.57
CA ASN A 4 7.78 22.47 30.22
C ASN A 4 6.61 21.49 30.10
N ASN A 5 5.61 21.79 29.27
CA ASN A 5 4.52 20.85 28.99
C ASN A 5 4.19 20.87 27.50
N SER A 6 4.91 20.05 26.73
CA SER A 6 4.45 19.52 25.45
C SER A 6 5.03 18.11 25.27
N SER A 7 4.55 17.17 26.06
CA SER A 7 4.70 15.74 25.80
C SER A 7 3.80 15.35 24.62
N HIS A 8 4.30 15.54 23.39
CA HIS A 8 3.79 14.77 22.26
C HIS A 8 4.20 13.31 22.48
N VAL A 9 3.31 12.53 23.09
CA VAL A 9 3.45 11.08 23.14
C VAL A 9 3.12 10.58 21.73
N ASN A 10 4.12 10.14 20.96
CA ASN A 10 3.91 9.48 19.67
C ASN A 10 3.17 8.16 19.89
N THR A 11 1.84 8.19 19.78
CA THR A 11 1.02 6.98 19.71
C THR A 11 1.00 6.49 18.26
N TRP A 12 1.89 5.55 17.92
CA TRP A 12 1.79 4.80 16.68
C TRP A 12 0.86 3.61 16.92
N SER A 13 -0.39 3.74 16.52
CA SER A 13 -1.35 2.64 16.59
C SER A 13 -1.39 1.90 15.26
N MET A 14 -0.88 0.66 15.26
CA MET A 14 -1.22 -0.33 14.24
C MET A 14 -2.69 -0.70 14.41
N HIS A 15 -3.60 0.18 13.98
CA HIS A 15 -5.00 -0.23 13.86
C HIS A 15 -5.12 -1.07 12.60
N ALA A 16 -5.71 -2.27 12.69
CA ALA A 16 -6.08 -3.10 11.55
C ALA A 16 -6.87 -2.31 10.48
N VAL A 17 -7.52 -1.21 10.88
CA VAL A 17 -8.22 -0.24 10.01
C VAL A 17 -7.27 0.50 9.04
N LYS A 18 -6.03 0.79 9.45
CA LYS A 18 -5.06 1.54 8.63
C LYS A 18 -4.11 0.64 7.84
N SER A 19 -3.82 -0.57 8.32
CA SER A 19 -2.89 -1.52 7.70
C SER A 19 -3.51 -2.93 7.65
N PRO A 20 -4.66 -3.11 6.98
CA PRO A 20 -5.41 -4.38 6.98
C PRO A 20 -4.60 -5.57 6.44
N LEU A 21 -3.73 -5.35 5.44
CA LEU A 21 -2.91 -6.42 4.88
C LEU A 21 -1.85 -6.87 5.89
N PHE A 22 -1.19 -5.94 6.55
CA PHE A 22 -0.24 -6.31 7.60
C PHE A 22 -0.94 -7.03 8.78
N ALA A 23 -2.15 -6.62 9.17
CA ALA A 23 -2.93 -7.32 10.19
C ALA A 23 -3.29 -8.76 9.77
N GLU A 24 -3.65 -8.96 8.51
CA GLU A 24 -3.85 -10.31 7.95
C GLU A 24 -2.55 -11.12 7.97
N TYR A 25 -1.43 -10.52 7.56
CA TYR A 25 -0.12 -11.17 7.60
C TYR A 25 0.19 -11.69 9.01
N LEU A 26 0.01 -10.84 10.04
CA LEU A 26 0.18 -11.23 11.44
C LEU A 26 -0.79 -12.36 11.87
N THR A 27 -2.00 -12.39 11.33
CA THR A 27 -2.97 -13.46 11.59
C THR A 27 -2.49 -14.79 11.04
N LEU A 28 -1.93 -14.79 9.83
CA LEU A 28 -1.36 -15.99 9.19
C LEU A 28 -0.14 -16.49 9.97
N LEU A 29 0.73 -15.59 10.45
CA LEU A 29 1.83 -15.96 11.35
C LEU A 29 1.32 -16.60 12.65
N SER A 30 0.26 -16.02 13.24
CA SER A 30 -0.33 -16.54 14.48
C SER A 30 -0.97 -17.92 14.29
N ALA A 31 -1.62 -18.16 13.15
CA ALA A 31 -2.23 -19.44 12.83
C ALA A 31 -1.20 -20.58 12.67
N ALA A 32 0.08 -20.22 12.52
CA ALA A 32 1.21 -21.15 12.47
C ALA A 32 2.04 -21.16 13.77
N ASP A 33 1.42 -20.86 14.91
CA ASP A 33 2.01 -20.91 16.25
C ASP A 33 3.28 -20.05 16.39
N TRP A 34 3.29 -18.86 15.79
CA TRP A 34 4.39 -17.90 15.94
C TRP A 34 4.03 -16.69 16.80
N HIS A 35 3.77 -16.95 18.08
CA HIS A 35 3.32 -15.94 19.03
C HIS A 35 4.42 -14.96 19.50
N GLU A 36 5.71 -15.33 19.41
CA GLU A 36 6.84 -14.48 19.84
C GLU A 36 6.89 -13.12 19.12
N VAL A 37 6.40 -13.08 17.88
CA VAL A 37 6.28 -11.87 17.06
C VAL A 37 5.20 -10.92 17.61
N LEU A 38 4.19 -11.47 18.26
CA LEU A 38 3.02 -10.74 18.76
C LEU A 38 3.19 -10.27 20.21
N PHE A 39 4.08 -10.93 20.96
CA PHE A 39 4.31 -10.71 22.38
C PHE A 39 5.82 -10.63 22.68
N PRO A 40 6.48 -9.51 22.36
CA PRO A 40 7.92 -9.40 22.56
C PRO A 40 8.29 -9.40 24.05
N GLU A 41 9.42 -10.05 24.38
CA GLU A 41 10.04 -9.95 25.70
C GLU A 41 10.97 -8.73 25.77
N GLY A 42 10.52 -7.68 26.44
CA GLY A 42 11.38 -6.62 26.96
C GLY A 42 11.93 -5.61 25.95
N GLN A 43 12.65 -4.62 26.51
CA GLN A 43 13.31 -3.54 25.77
C GLN A 43 14.72 -3.98 25.32
N VAL A 44 15.09 -3.65 24.09
CA VAL A 44 16.43 -3.86 23.54
C VAL A 44 17.19 -2.53 23.58
N GLN A 45 18.34 -2.52 24.26
CA GLN A 45 19.22 -1.35 24.26
C GLN A 45 19.97 -1.26 22.93
N VAL A 46 19.83 -0.12 22.26
CA VAL A 46 20.57 0.26 21.06
C VAL A 46 21.82 1.04 21.46
N GLY A 47 22.96 0.78 20.83
CA GLY A 47 24.22 1.45 21.10
C GLY A 47 25.21 1.48 19.92
N PRO A 48 26.44 1.96 20.13
CA PRO A 48 27.40 2.21 19.05
C PRO A 48 27.86 0.98 18.25
N GLY A 49 27.65 -0.22 18.77
CA GLY A 49 27.95 -1.48 18.08
C GLY A 49 26.81 -1.98 17.18
N ASP A 50 25.77 -1.18 16.96
CA ASP A 50 24.57 -1.56 16.22
C ASP A 50 24.46 -0.80 14.89
N ALA A 51 23.73 -1.38 13.93
CA ALA A 51 23.30 -0.68 12.73
C ALA A 51 21.84 -0.96 12.39
N LEU A 52 21.11 0.08 12.00
CA LEU A 52 19.82 -0.02 11.32
C LEU A 52 20.04 0.01 9.81
N VAL A 53 19.59 -1.03 9.12
CA VAL A 53 19.59 -1.14 7.66
C VAL A 53 18.16 -0.90 7.16
N VAL A 54 17.93 0.27 6.57
CA VAL A 54 16.66 0.68 5.96
C VAL A 54 16.67 0.22 4.50
N VAL A 55 15.91 -0.83 4.21
CA VAL A 55 15.95 -1.51 2.93
C VAL A 55 14.96 -0.88 1.95
N ASP A 56 15.50 -0.37 0.84
CA ASP A 56 14.80 -0.03 -0.41
C ASP A 56 13.51 0.80 -0.25
N MET A 57 13.54 1.79 0.64
CA MET A 57 12.45 2.77 0.76
C MET A 57 12.50 3.80 -0.39
N GLN A 58 12.31 3.32 -1.62
CA GLN A 58 12.37 4.08 -2.86
C GLN A 58 10.98 4.31 -3.45
N ASN A 59 10.86 5.33 -4.30
CA ASN A 59 9.60 5.76 -4.91
C ASN A 59 8.88 4.62 -5.63
N ASP A 60 9.59 3.75 -6.36
CA ASP A 60 8.95 2.64 -7.08
C ASP A 60 8.37 1.56 -6.18
N PHE A 61 8.94 1.35 -4.98
CA PHE A 61 8.44 0.39 -4.00
C PHE A 61 7.38 0.96 -3.08
N VAL A 62 7.16 2.27 -3.09
CA VAL A 62 6.12 2.94 -2.32
C VAL A 62 4.92 3.23 -3.23
N PRO A 63 3.67 3.03 -2.79
CA PRO A 63 2.50 3.40 -3.59
C PRO A 63 2.56 4.86 -4.05
N ALA A 64 2.07 5.14 -5.24
CA ALA A 64 1.97 6.51 -5.73
C ALA A 64 0.94 7.30 -4.90
N ASP A 65 1.22 8.58 -4.67
CA ASP A 65 0.32 9.51 -3.98
C ASP A 65 0.52 10.94 -4.48
N ASP A 66 -0.51 11.78 -4.35
CA ASP A 66 -0.54 13.13 -4.95
C ASP A 66 0.47 14.12 -4.34
N ASP A 67 1.07 13.81 -3.18
CA ASP A 67 1.97 14.72 -2.46
C ASP A 67 3.43 14.24 -2.52
N ALA A 68 3.73 13.13 -1.86
CA ALA A 68 5.07 12.65 -1.63
C ALA A 68 5.63 11.83 -2.78
N ASN A 69 4.78 11.07 -3.49
CA ASN A 69 5.20 10.12 -4.52
C ASN A 69 4.33 10.11 -5.80
N PRO A 70 4.13 11.23 -6.50
CA PRO A 70 3.17 11.32 -7.62
C PRO A 70 3.60 10.53 -8.87
N ASN A 71 4.89 10.21 -8.99
CA ASN A 71 5.47 9.52 -10.16
C ASN A 71 6.14 8.19 -9.79
N GLY A 72 5.89 7.66 -8.60
CA GLY A 72 6.44 6.38 -8.14
C GLY A 72 5.48 5.21 -8.31
N GLY A 73 5.71 4.15 -7.55
CA GLY A 73 4.85 2.99 -7.46
C GLY A 73 4.90 2.03 -8.65
N ALA A 74 5.93 2.09 -9.50
CA ALA A 74 6.09 1.15 -10.61
C ALA A 74 6.12 -0.33 -10.15
N PHE A 75 6.58 -0.58 -8.93
CA PHE A 75 6.52 -1.89 -8.28
C PHE A 75 6.18 -1.76 -6.79
N ALA A 76 5.09 -1.04 -6.50
CA ALA A 76 4.72 -0.68 -5.14
C ALA A 76 4.45 -1.90 -4.25
N VAL A 77 4.99 -1.87 -3.03
CA VAL A 77 4.59 -2.73 -1.93
C VAL A 77 3.36 -2.12 -1.26
N ALA A 78 2.28 -2.89 -1.18
CA ALA A 78 1.05 -2.45 -0.54
C ALA A 78 1.32 -1.98 0.89
N GLU A 79 0.70 -0.86 1.30
CA GLU A 79 0.89 -0.24 2.61
C GLU A 79 2.32 0.25 2.91
N GLY A 80 3.25 0.22 1.94
CA GLY A 80 4.66 0.56 2.16
C GLY A 80 4.90 2.00 2.64
N HIS A 81 4.07 2.96 2.22
CA HIS A 81 4.16 4.35 2.69
C HIS A 81 3.83 4.49 4.20
N LEU A 82 3.03 3.58 4.76
CA LEU A 82 2.57 3.67 6.15
C LEU A 82 3.70 3.46 7.16
N VAL A 83 4.75 2.70 6.81
CA VAL A 83 5.88 2.43 7.70
C VAL A 83 6.91 3.56 7.73
N ALA A 84 6.88 4.49 6.77
CA ALA A 84 7.90 5.53 6.66
C ALA A 84 8.06 6.39 7.94
N PRO A 85 6.99 6.87 8.62
CA PRO A 85 7.15 7.62 9.87
C PRO A 85 7.83 6.81 10.97
N LEU A 86 7.47 5.53 11.12
CA LEU A 86 8.08 4.65 12.11
C LEU A 86 9.55 4.38 11.81
N ILE A 87 9.90 4.20 10.53
CA ILE A 87 11.28 4.02 10.09
C ILE A 87 12.10 5.29 10.40
N VAL A 88 11.55 6.49 10.15
CA VAL A 88 12.21 7.76 10.52
C VAL A 88 12.48 7.83 12.02
N ASP A 89 11.50 7.50 12.87
CA ASP A 89 11.68 7.46 14.33
C ASP A 89 12.81 6.48 14.74
N LEU A 90 12.88 5.31 14.09
CA LEU A 90 13.95 4.33 14.31
C LEU A 90 15.32 4.87 13.87
N MET A 91 15.41 5.50 12.69
CA MET A 91 16.65 6.08 12.18
C MET A 91 17.21 7.13 13.14
N GLU A 92 16.36 8.06 13.60
CA GLU A 92 16.74 9.11 14.54
C GLU A 92 17.15 8.53 15.89
N ARG A 93 16.43 7.53 16.38
CA ARG A 93 16.80 6.83 17.62
C ARG A 93 18.15 6.14 17.52
N PHE A 94 18.41 5.39 16.45
CA PHE A 94 19.67 4.67 16.26
C PHE A 94 20.84 5.67 16.21
N ALA A 95 20.70 6.74 15.43
CA ALA A 95 21.70 7.79 15.35
C ALA A 95 21.96 8.46 16.72
N ALA A 96 20.90 8.76 17.49
CA ALA A 96 21.01 9.33 18.83
C ALA A 96 21.71 8.41 19.85
N CYS A 97 21.54 7.09 19.70
CA CYS A 97 22.25 6.09 20.51
C CYS A 97 23.69 5.81 20.03
N GLY A 98 24.18 6.54 19.02
CA GLY A 98 25.50 6.37 18.46
C GLY A 98 25.64 5.19 17.49
N ALA A 99 24.55 4.49 17.19
CA ALA A 99 24.50 3.43 16.19
C ALA A 99 24.60 4.00 14.77
N ARG A 100 24.84 3.11 13.81
CA ARG A 100 24.90 3.45 12.38
C ARG A 100 23.52 3.31 11.73
N VAL A 101 23.24 4.16 10.75
CA VAL A 101 22.09 4.00 9.86
C VAL A 101 22.63 3.74 8.46
N VAL A 102 22.09 2.77 7.76
CA VAL A 102 22.40 2.52 6.35
C VAL A 102 21.11 2.45 5.58
N ALA A 103 20.99 3.23 4.50
CA ALA A 103 19.86 3.14 3.59
C ALA A 103 20.30 2.47 2.29
N THR A 104 19.58 1.43 1.87
CA THR A 104 19.88 0.72 0.62
C THR A 104 19.03 1.23 -0.53
N ARG A 105 19.57 1.10 -1.74
CA ARG A 105 18.87 1.37 -2.99
C ARG A 105 19.06 0.21 -3.96
N ASP A 106 17.97 -0.35 -4.44
CA ASP A 106 17.97 -1.03 -5.74
C ASP A 106 18.29 -0.01 -6.82
N TYR A 107 19.16 -0.40 -7.74
CA TYR A 107 19.73 0.53 -8.71
C TYR A 107 20.05 -0.17 -10.03
N HIS A 108 18.99 -0.60 -10.72
CA HIS A 108 19.05 -1.51 -11.85
C HIS A 108 19.35 -0.80 -13.19
N PRO A 109 20.21 -1.34 -14.06
CA PRO A 109 20.30 -0.88 -15.44
C PRO A 109 18.97 -1.11 -16.18
N VAL A 110 18.73 -0.38 -17.27
CA VAL A 110 17.45 -0.43 -18.03
C VAL A 110 17.13 -1.82 -18.59
N ASP A 111 18.15 -2.64 -18.80
CA ASP A 111 18.12 -3.96 -19.42
C ASP A 111 18.40 -5.08 -18.41
N HIS A 112 18.18 -4.82 -17.11
CA HIS A 112 18.38 -5.77 -16.02
C HIS A 112 17.55 -7.06 -16.16
N CYS A 113 18.16 -8.21 -15.86
CA CYS A 113 17.61 -9.54 -16.06
C CYS A 113 16.36 -9.84 -15.25
N SER A 114 16.14 -9.12 -14.16
CA SER A 114 14.97 -9.29 -13.31
C SER A 114 13.70 -8.72 -13.95
N PHE A 115 13.85 -7.89 -14.99
CA PHE A 115 12.73 -7.21 -15.65
C PHE A 115 12.02 -8.09 -16.69
N ILE A 116 10.68 -7.95 -16.77
CA ILE A 116 9.82 -8.68 -17.71
C ILE A 116 10.29 -8.60 -19.17
N PRO A 117 10.69 -7.43 -19.72
CA PRO A 117 11.21 -7.35 -21.10
C PRO A 117 12.42 -8.27 -21.35
N GLN A 118 13.18 -8.57 -20.30
CA GLN A 118 14.40 -9.38 -20.35
C GLN A 118 14.16 -10.84 -19.96
N GLY A 119 12.90 -11.27 -19.83
CA GLY A 119 12.53 -12.62 -19.38
C GLY A 119 12.48 -12.80 -17.87
N GLY A 120 12.68 -11.72 -17.11
CA GLY A 120 12.52 -11.68 -15.67
C GLY A 120 11.06 -11.65 -15.20
N ARG A 121 10.86 -11.47 -13.89
CA ARG A 121 9.54 -11.58 -13.23
C ARG A 121 8.95 -10.25 -12.78
N PHE A 122 9.74 -9.19 -12.75
CA PHE A 122 9.34 -7.91 -12.19
C PHE A 122 9.11 -6.86 -13.30
N PRO A 123 8.21 -5.89 -13.12
CA PRO A 123 8.20 -4.72 -13.99
C PRO A 123 9.55 -3.99 -13.90
N ALA A 124 9.87 -3.15 -14.89
CA ALA A 124 11.03 -2.28 -14.75
C ALA A 124 10.80 -1.33 -13.55
N HIS A 125 11.76 -1.30 -12.64
CA HIS A 125 11.67 -0.53 -11.40
C HIS A 125 13.07 -0.13 -10.94
N CYS A 126 13.18 0.91 -10.12
CA CYS A 126 14.42 1.41 -9.55
C CYS A 126 15.54 1.58 -10.58
N VAL A 127 15.15 1.96 -11.81
CA VAL A 127 16.07 2.12 -12.94
C VAL A 127 17.05 3.25 -12.63
N GLN A 128 18.34 3.04 -12.86
CA GLN A 128 19.40 3.99 -12.55
C GLN A 128 19.07 5.41 -13.07
N GLY A 129 19.02 6.37 -12.14
CA GLY A 129 18.77 7.79 -12.44
C GLY A 129 17.30 8.17 -12.66
N SER A 130 16.37 7.21 -12.64
CA SER A 130 14.93 7.50 -12.73
C SER A 130 14.38 8.12 -11.44
N GLU A 131 13.23 8.81 -11.52
CA GLU A 131 12.49 9.27 -10.34
C GLU A 131 12.10 8.11 -9.42
N GLY A 132 11.76 6.96 -10.00
CA GLY A 132 11.41 5.73 -9.27
C GLY A 132 12.54 5.19 -8.40
N SER A 133 13.80 5.38 -8.81
CA SER A 133 15.00 4.96 -8.07
C SER A 133 15.38 5.88 -6.90
N LYS A 134 14.73 7.04 -6.75
CA LYS A 134 15.01 7.96 -5.64
C LYS A 134 14.37 7.43 -4.36
N PHE A 135 14.90 7.83 -3.21
CA PHE A 135 14.27 7.57 -1.92
C PHE A 135 12.89 8.21 -1.85
N TYR A 136 11.96 7.53 -1.19
CA TYR A 136 10.70 8.13 -0.78
C TYR A 136 10.98 9.34 0.13
N ARG A 137 10.35 10.48 -0.17
CA ARG A 137 10.75 11.80 0.34
C ARG A 137 11.05 11.84 1.85
N PRO A 138 10.17 11.36 2.75
CA PRO A 138 10.45 11.40 4.20
C PRO A 138 11.71 10.65 4.62
N ILE A 139 12.01 9.54 3.93
CA ILE A 139 13.20 8.73 4.18
C ILE A 139 14.44 9.45 3.66
N GLY A 140 14.39 9.94 2.41
CA GLY A 140 15.50 10.68 1.81
C GLY A 140 15.90 11.92 2.63
N GLU A 141 14.93 12.67 3.15
CA GLU A 141 15.17 13.82 4.03
C GLU A 141 15.85 13.41 5.34
N CYS A 142 15.43 12.29 5.95
CA CYS A 142 16.06 11.79 7.18
C CYS A 142 17.48 11.29 6.92
N VAL A 143 17.70 10.53 5.84
CA VAL A 143 19.04 10.08 5.42
C VAL A 143 19.96 11.28 5.24
N LYS A 144 19.52 12.32 4.53
CA LYS A 144 20.30 13.55 4.29
C LYS A 144 20.73 14.21 5.61
N ARG A 145 19.78 14.37 6.55
CA ARG A 145 20.09 14.94 7.88
C ARG A 145 21.12 14.11 8.64
N LEU A 146 20.95 12.78 8.68
CA LEU A 146 21.84 11.90 9.43
C LEU A 146 23.21 11.74 8.76
N GLN A 147 23.28 11.80 7.44
CA GLN A 147 24.52 11.75 6.69
C GLN A 147 25.37 13.00 6.95
N ALA A 148 24.75 14.19 7.03
CA ALA A 148 25.43 15.43 7.42
C ALA A 148 26.03 15.37 8.84
N LEU A 149 25.53 14.47 9.70
CA LEU A 149 26.08 14.18 11.03
C LEU A 149 27.10 13.03 11.04
N GLY A 150 27.43 12.48 9.86
CA GLY A 150 28.28 11.30 9.72
C GLY A 150 27.68 10.04 10.36
N LYS A 151 26.35 9.94 10.44
CA LYS A 151 25.60 8.84 11.07
C LYS A 151 24.90 7.92 10.08
N ALA A 152 24.69 8.35 8.84
CA ALA A 152 24.07 7.55 7.80
C ALA A 152 24.99 7.34 6.59
N ASP A 153 24.91 6.15 5.99
CA ASP A 153 25.56 5.79 4.72
C ASP A 153 24.49 5.32 3.71
N VAL A 154 24.72 5.55 2.41
CA VAL A 154 23.86 5.04 1.33
C VAL A 154 24.60 3.96 0.55
N VAL A 155 23.96 2.83 0.31
CA VAL A 155 24.54 1.70 -0.41
C VAL A 155 23.63 1.22 -1.54
N PHE A 156 24.23 0.69 -2.61
CA PHE A 156 23.53 0.32 -3.84
C PHE A 156 23.62 -1.18 -4.09
N LYS A 157 22.58 -1.79 -4.65
CA LYS A 157 22.54 -3.21 -5.05
C LYS A 157 21.77 -3.37 -6.38
N GLY A 158 21.87 -4.56 -6.99
CA GLY A 158 21.14 -4.90 -8.22
C GLY A 158 21.62 -4.19 -9.49
N PHE A 159 22.85 -3.68 -9.53
CA PHE A 159 23.34 -2.86 -10.65
C PHE A 159 23.99 -3.66 -11.79
N HIS A 160 24.04 -5.00 -11.73
CA HIS A 160 24.58 -5.85 -12.80
C HIS A 160 23.46 -6.41 -13.66
N GLU A 161 23.54 -6.24 -14.98
CA GLU A 161 22.48 -6.57 -15.93
C GLU A 161 22.05 -8.04 -15.91
N ASP A 162 22.97 -8.98 -15.65
CA ASP A 162 22.68 -10.43 -15.63
C ASP A 162 22.46 -11.03 -14.23
N VAL A 163 22.59 -10.23 -13.14
CA VAL A 163 22.55 -10.73 -11.76
C VAL A 163 21.76 -9.80 -10.85
N ASP A 164 20.64 -10.32 -10.34
CA ASP A 164 19.81 -9.67 -9.33
C ASP A 164 20.41 -9.79 -7.90
N SER A 165 19.98 -8.92 -6.99
CA SER A 165 20.43 -8.91 -5.61
C SER A 165 19.38 -8.35 -4.65
N PHE A 166 18.46 -9.19 -4.19
CA PHE A 166 17.45 -8.77 -3.20
C PHE A 166 18.09 -8.35 -1.86
N GLY A 167 18.97 -9.19 -1.32
CA GLY A 167 19.63 -8.97 -0.03
C GLY A 167 20.74 -7.92 -0.09
N SER A 168 20.89 -7.17 1.01
CA SER A 168 21.94 -6.16 1.16
C SER A 168 23.31 -6.73 1.52
N PHE A 169 23.38 -8.02 1.82
CA PHE A 169 24.62 -8.76 2.03
C PHE A 169 24.76 -9.86 0.96
N ALA A 170 26.00 -10.18 0.61
CA ALA A 170 26.32 -11.16 -0.42
C ALA A 170 25.73 -12.53 -0.11
N TYR A 171 25.23 -13.22 -1.13
CA TYR A 171 24.82 -14.63 -0.99
C TYR A 171 26.05 -15.54 -0.99
N ALA A 172 25.95 -16.66 -0.28
CA ALA A 172 26.95 -17.72 -0.37
C ALA A 172 26.98 -18.32 -1.79
N GLU A 173 28.14 -18.76 -2.27
CA GLU A 173 28.34 -19.34 -3.62
C GLU A 173 27.64 -20.70 -3.86
N SER A 174 26.70 -21.10 -3.02
CA SER A 174 25.93 -22.33 -3.17
C SER A 174 25.01 -22.27 -4.40
N PRO A 175 24.76 -23.39 -5.11
CA PRO A 175 23.96 -23.40 -6.35
C PRO A 175 22.48 -23.01 -6.19
N GLY A 176 21.91 -23.05 -4.98
CA GLY A 176 20.49 -22.76 -4.75
C GLY A 176 20.06 -21.30 -5.01
N PRO A 177 20.72 -20.30 -4.39
CA PRO A 177 20.43 -18.88 -4.61
C PRO A 177 20.54 -18.42 -6.06
N TRP A 178 21.46 -18.96 -6.86
CA TRP A 178 21.72 -18.47 -8.21
C TRP A 178 20.55 -18.67 -9.18
N ALA A 179 19.73 -19.71 -8.98
CA ALA A 179 18.58 -20.00 -9.83
C ALA A 179 17.50 -18.88 -9.83
N ARG A 180 17.46 -18.07 -8.75
CA ARG A 180 16.56 -16.92 -8.63
C ARG A 180 17.20 -15.57 -8.96
N LEU A 181 18.54 -15.51 -9.06
CA LEU A 181 19.28 -14.26 -9.22
C LEU A 181 19.85 -14.07 -10.64
N ALA A 182 20.19 -15.15 -11.37
CA ALA A 182 20.90 -15.02 -12.65
C ALA A 182 20.08 -15.51 -13.86
N HIS A 183 20.22 -14.80 -14.98
CA HIS A 183 19.55 -15.13 -16.25
C HIS A 183 20.10 -16.40 -16.90
N ARG A 184 21.44 -16.60 -16.91
CA ARG A 184 22.07 -17.82 -17.48
C ARG A 184 22.41 -18.83 -16.39
N ARG A 185 21.43 -19.64 -16.03
CA ARG A 185 21.50 -20.65 -14.95
C ARG A 185 22.65 -21.67 -15.11
N ASP A 186 23.13 -21.85 -16.34
CA ASP A 186 24.13 -22.86 -16.71
C ASP A 186 25.53 -22.26 -16.94
N ALA A 187 25.67 -20.92 -16.88
CA ALA A 187 26.95 -20.27 -17.09
C ALA A 187 27.78 -20.26 -15.79
N PRO A 188 29.09 -20.60 -15.85
CA PRO A 188 30.02 -20.41 -14.73
C PRO A 188 29.89 -19.02 -14.10
N CYS A 189 30.04 -18.89 -12.78
CA CYS A 189 29.93 -17.61 -12.06
C CYS A 189 30.78 -16.47 -12.67
N GLY A 190 31.93 -16.80 -13.28
CA GLY A 190 32.80 -15.86 -13.98
C GLY A 190 32.34 -15.39 -15.36
N LEU A 191 31.25 -15.96 -15.91
CA LEU A 191 30.63 -15.51 -17.17
C LEU A 191 29.54 -14.45 -16.96
N HIS A 192 29.11 -14.23 -15.71
CA HIS A 192 28.23 -13.12 -15.31
C HIS A 192 29.01 -11.93 -14.74
N GLY A 193 30.29 -11.79 -15.10
CA GLY A 193 31.14 -10.69 -14.67
C GLY A 193 32.44 -11.14 -13.96
N CYS A 194 33.13 -10.17 -13.37
CA CYS A 194 34.43 -10.34 -12.71
C CYS A 194 34.39 -11.42 -11.61
N THR A 195 35.23 -12.45 -11.73
CA THR A 195 35.42 -13.52 -10.73
C THR A 195 36.00 -13.04 -9.39
N LEU A 196 36.43 -11.77 -9.32
CA LEU A 196 37.01 -11.14 -8.13
C LEU A 196 35.98 -10.31 -7.34
N ALA A 197 34.69 -10.38 -7.70
CA ALA A 197 33.64 -9.55 -7.11
C ALA A 197 32.37 -10.35 -6.87
N SER A 198 31.83 -10.29 -5.65
CA SER A 198 30.43 -10.65 -5.44
C SER A 198 29.56 -9.61 -6.17
N TRP A 199 28.77 -10.07 -7.14
CA TRP A 199 27.74 -9.28 -7.83
C TRP A 199 26.45 -9.17 -7.03
N THR A 200 26.46 -9.69 -5.81
CA THR A 200 25.34 -9.65 -4.87
C THR A 200 25.74 -8.98 -3.56
N GLY A 201 24.73 -8.46 -2.85
CA GLY A 201 24.91 -7.60 -1.71
C GLY A 201 25.04 -6.13 -2.11
N ALA A 202 24.79 -5.25 -1.15
CA ALA A 202 24.91 -3.83 -1.35
C ALA A 202 26.37 -3.37 -1.19
N VAL A 203 26.74 -2.36 -1.96
CA VAL A 203 28.06 -1.75 -1.92
C VAL A 203 27.96 -0.26 -1.65
N HIS A 204 28.86 0.22 -0.79
CA HIS A 204 29.10 1.63 -0.60
C HIS A 204 29.99 2.16 -1.72
N LEU A 205 29.41 3.03 -2.54
CA LEU A 205 30.09 3.72 -3.63
C LEU A 205 30.29 5.17 -3.20
N LYS A 206 31.55 5.63 -3.19
CA LYS A 206 31.83 7.03 -2.90
C LYS A 206 31.25 7.89 -4.01
N CYS A 207 30.47 8.90 -3.65
CA CYS A 207 29.82 9.79 -4.60
C CYS A 207 30.20 11.23 -4.24
N SER A 208 30.68 12.03 -5.18
CA SER A 208 31.06 13.42 -4.92
C SER A 208 29.87 14.28 -4.49
N ASN A 209 28.66 13.97 -5.00
CA ASN A 209 27.47 14.80 -4.80
C ASN A 209 26.51 14.27 -3.73
N ILE A 210 26.80 13.13 -3.10
CA ILE A 210 25.84 12.50 -2.17
C ILE A 210 25.68 13.27 -0.85
N GLU A 211 26.65 14.12 -0.52
CA GLU A 211 26.55 15.05 0.62
C GLU A 211 25.49 16.14 0.37
N GLU A 212 25.24 16.48 -0.89
CA GLU A 212 24.24 17.48 -1.29
C GLU A 212 22.90 16.84 -1.67
N ASP A 213 22.94 15.71 -2.37
CA ASP A 213 21.79 14.94 -2.82
C ASP A 213 21.98 13.44 -2.56
N VAL A 214 21.26 12.91 -1.58
CA VAL A 214 21.24 11.47 -1.24
C VAL A 214 20.76 10.57 -2.38
N ASN A 215 20.13 11.15 -3.40
CA ASN A 215 19.67 10.44 -4.59
C ASN A 215 20.67 10.47 -5.75
N ALA A 216 21.79 11.20 -5.62
CA ALA A 216 22.79 11.33 -6.66
C ALA A 216 23.26 9.94 -7.17
N PRO A 217 23.49 9.79 -8.48
CA PRO A 217 24.06 8.57 -9.03
C PRO A 217 25.50 8.40 -8.50
N PRO A 218 25.98 7.15 -8.38
CA PRO A 218 27.35 6.89 -7.97
C PRO A 218 28.38 7.30 -9.01
N ASP A 219 29.55 7.76 -8.55
CA ASP A 219 30.66 8.11 -9.45
C ASP A 219 31.19 6.87 -10.16
N ILE A 220 31.49 6.97 -11.46
CA ILE A 220 32.00 5.84 -12.26
C ILE A 220 33.28 5.21 -11.67
N LEU A 221 34.16 6.04 -11.08
CA LEU A 221 35.39 5.58 -10.43
C LEU A 221 35.17 4.99 -9.03
N ALA A 222 33.99 5.18 -8.44
CA ALA A 222 33.64 4.61 -7.13
C ALA A 222 33.68 3.09 -7.14
N ALA A 223 33.37 2.48 -8.30
CA ALA A 223 33.41 1.03 -8.49
C ALA A 223 34.79 0.42 -8.20
N LEU A 224 35.88 1.18 -8.40
CA LEU A 224 37.26 0.74 -8.13
C LEU A 224 37.60 0.70 -6.63
N ARG A 225 36.85 1.42 -5.79
CA ARG A 225 37.05 1.50 -4.34
C ARG A 225 35.81 1.11 -3.55
N ARG A 226 34.91 0.34 -4.17
CA ARG A 226 33.68 -0.13 -3.55
C ARG A 226 33.98 -0.91 -2.27
N LYS A 227 33.14 -0.73 -1.27
CA LYS A 227 33.16 -1.55 -0.04
C LYS A 227 31.85 -2.30 0.06
N THR A 228 31.88 -3.58 0.35
CA THR A 228 30.65 -4.30 0.67
C THR A 228 30.02 -3.70 1.92
N LEU A 229 28.70 -3.82 2.07
CA LEU A 229 28.01 -3.41 3.29
C LEU A 229 28.61 -4.09 4.53
N ALA A 230 28.95 -5.37 4.43
CA ALA A 230 29.59 -6.11 5.52
C ALA A 230 30.93 -5.48 5.94
N ASP A 231 31.81 -5.18 4.98
CA ASP A 231 33.12 -4.59 5.26
C ASP A 231 33.00 -3.18 5.81
N LEU A 232 32.06 -2.38 5.27
CA LEU A 232 31.76 -1.05 5.78
C LEU A 232 31.38 -1.10 7.27
N LEU A 233 30.40 -1.93 7.62
CA LEU A 233 29.87 -2.02 8.97
C LEU A 233 30.88 -2.62 9.95
N LYS A 234 31.63 -3.66 9.54
CA LYS A 234 32.70 -4.24 10.36
C LYS A 234 33.83 -3.25 10.62
N ALA A 235 34.22 -2.46 9.61
CA ALA A 235 35.21 -1.40 9.78
C ALA A 235 34.72 -0.29 10.74
N GLN A 236 33.41 -0.10 10.86
CA GLN A 236 32.78 0.81 11.82
C GLN A 236 32.55 0.17 13.21
N GLY A 237 32.94 -1.09 13.42
CA GLY A 237 32.81 -1.78 14.71
C GLY A 237 31.41 -2.33 14.99
N VAL A 238 30.54 -2.42 13.99
CA VAL A 238 29.18 -2.94 14.12
C VAL A 238 29.20 -4.45 14.33
N LYS A 239 28.38 -4.90 15.29
CA LYS A 239 28.25 -6.30 15.70
C LYS A 239 26.82 -6.83 15.56
N ARG A 240 25.81 -5.96 15.65
CA ARG A 240 24.39 -6.34 15.51
C ARG A 240 23.71 -5.52 14.43
N ILE A 241 22.84 -6.18 13.67
CA ILE A 241 22.12 -5.59 12.54
C ILE A 241 20.62 -5.63 12.83
N PHE A 242 19.93 -4.55 12.50
CA PHE A 242 18.48 -4.44 12.56
C PHE A 242 18.00 -4.02 11.18
N ALA A 243 17.14 -4.80 10.54
CA ALA A 243 16.67 -4.53 9.18
C ALA A 243 15.16 -4.21 9.17
N CYS A 244 14.79 -3.19 8.41
CA CYS A 244 13.41 -2.76 8.18
C CYS A 244 13.26 -2.25 6.73
N GLY A 245 12.07 -1.84 6.31
CA GLY A 245 11.84 -1.32 4.95
C GLY A 245 11.05 -2.29 4.05
N LEU A 246 11.38 -2.34 2.76
CA LEU A 246 10.56 -3.00 1.74
C LEU A 246 11.40 -3.92 0.83
N ALA A 247 10.85 -5.03 0.32
CA ALA A 247 9.69 -5.76 0.85
C ALA A 247 10.12 -6.73 1.97
N LEU A 248 9.26 -6.91 2.98
CA LEU A 248 9.50 -7.70 4.21
C LEU A 248 9.97 -9.13 3.90
N ASP A 249 9.32 -9.78 2.94
CA ASP A 249 9.53 -11.17 2.56
C ASP A 249 10.47 -11.34 1.35
N PHE A 250 10.97 -10.25 0.75
CA PHE A 250 12.02 -10.27 -0.28
C PHE A 250 13.30 -9.61 0.24
N CYS A 251 13.54 -8.34 -0.11
CA CYS A 251 14.80 -7.65 0.15
C CYS A 251 15.13 -7.57 1.64
N VAL A 252 14.13 -7.34 2.52
CA VAL A 252 14.35 -7.30 3.97
C VAL A 252 14.70 -8.71 4.49
N LEU A 253 13.93 -9.74 4.10
CA LEU A 253 14.20 -11.12 4.51
C LEU A 253 15.59 -11.57 4.06
N ASP A 254 15.92 -11.43 2.77
CA ASP A 254 17.23 -11.82 2.25
C ASP A 254 18.37 -11.01 2.88
N THR A 255 18.15 -9.73 3.20
CA THR A 255 19.11 -8.92 3.97
C THR A 255 19.35 -9.51 5.36
N VAL A 256 18.29 -9.96 6.04
CA VAL A 256 18.40 -10.57 7.37
C VAL A 256 19.10 -11.93 7.31
N LEU A 257 18.70 -12.80 6.38
CA LEU A 257 19.28 -14.14 6.21
C LEU A 257 20.78 -14.05 5.86
N ASN A 258 21.13 -13.28 4.83
CA ASN A 258 22.52 -13.15 4.40
C ASN A 258 23.35 -12.35 5.41
N GLY A 259 22.74 -11.43 6.17
CA GLY A 259 23.40 -10.72 7.25
C GLY A 259 23.87 -11.67 8.36
N ALA A 260 23.07 -12.69 8.69
CA ALA A 260 23.49 -13.69 9.67
C ALA A 260 24.69 -14.50 9.15
N SER A 261 24.67 -14.88 7.87
CA SER A 261 25.80 -15.56 7.22
C SER A 261 27.04 -14.65 7.05
N ALA A 262 26.88 -13.32 7.06
CA ALA A 262 27.97 -12.35 6.93
C ALA A 262 28.82 -12.20 8.22
N GLY A 263 28.49 -12.90 9.30
CA GLY A 263 29.29 -12.96 10.53
C GLY A 263 29.01 -11.85 11.54
N PHE A 264 27.82 -11.24 11.51
CA PHE A 264 27.34 -10.40 12.60
C PHE A 264 26.84 -11.27 13.76
N SER A 265 27.07 -10.83 15.01
CA SER A 265 26.76 -11.61 16.21
C SER A 265 25.26 -11.85 16.41
N GLN A 266 24.42 -10.91 15.98
CA GLN A 266 22.96 -10.99 16.03
C GLN A 266 22.37 -10.17 14.88
N VAL A 267 21.32 -10.70 14.25
CA VAL A 267 20.58 -10.01 13.19
C VAL A 267 19.11 -10.05 13.52
N PHE A 268 18.47 -8.90 13.41
CA PHE A 268 17.07 -8.67 13.78
C PHE A 268 16.28 -8.15 12.59
N MET A 269 15.10 -8.72 12.35
CA MET A 269 14.06 -8.11 11.52
C MET A 269 13.15 -7.26 12.42
N VAL A 270 12.97 -5.99 12.08
CA VAL A 270 12.00 -5.09 12.73
C VAL A 270 10.67 -5.19 11.99
N LEU A 271 9.79 -6.09 12.44
CA LEU A 271 8.69 -6.59 11.61
C LEU A 271 7.65 -5.53 11.25
N ASP A 272 7.20 -4.75 12.22
CA ASP A 272 6.17 -3.72 12.08
C ASP A 272 6.66 -2.47 11.33
N ALA A 273 7.98 -2.32 11.19
CA ALA A 273 8.65 -1.35 10.33
C ALA A 273 8.96 -1.90 8.93
N ALA A 274 8.31 -2.99 8.50
CA ALA A 274 8.39 -3.54 7.15
C ALA A 274 7.01 -3.92 6.62
N ARG A 275 6.87 -4.07 5.28
CA ARG A 275 5.63 -4.56 4.65
C ARG A 275 5.91 -5.67 3.64
N PRO A 276 5.15 -6.78 3.67
CA PRO A 276 5.33 -7.90 2.75
C PRO A 276 4.90 -7.52 1.33
N ALA A 277 5.57 -8.10 0.35
CA ALA A 277 5.15 -8.03 -1.02
C ALA A 277 3.77 -8.70 -1.13
N HIS A 278 2.82 -7.91 -1.59
CA HIS A 278 1.44 -8.31 -1.68
C HIS A 278 0.92 -7.94 -3.05
N LEU A 279 0.44 -8.94 -3.76
CA LEU A 279 -0.31 -8.78 -4.99
C LEU A 279 -1.66 -9.45 -4.73
N PRO A 280 -2.72 -8.68 -4.46
CA PRO A 280 -3.98 -9.25 -4.07
C PRO A 280 -4.48 -10.30 -5.09
N GLY A 281 -4.84 -11.49 -4.59
CA GLY A 281 -5.23 -12.65 -5.40
C GLY A 281 -4.08 -13.44 -6.04
N VAL A 282 -2.83 -12.98 -5.90
CA VAL A 282 -1.62 -13.65 -6.41
C VAL A 282 -0.80 -14.17 -5.22
N GLY A 283 -0.42 -15.45 -5.27
CA GLY A 283 0.19 -16.16 -4.16
C GLY A 283 -0.75 -17.19 -3.55
N SER A 284 -0.20 -18.14 -2.80
CA SER A 284 -0.97 -19.24 -2.19
C SER A 284 -1.44 -18.91 -0.77
N PHE A 285 -1.20 -17.69 -0.28
CA PHE A 285 -1.29 -17.34 1.14
C PHE A 285 -2.08 -16.05 1.38
N GLY A 286 -3.03 -16.11 2.31
CA GLY A 286 -3.89 -14.97 2.66
C GLY A 286 -4.65 -14.40 1.48
N SER A 287 -4.74 -13.06 1.44
CA SER A 287 -5.37 -12.27 0.39
C SER A 287 -4.47 -12.01 -0.81
N GLY A 288 -3.20 -12.43 -0.79
CA GLY A 288 -2.26 -12.19 -1.91
C GLY A 288 -0.79 -12.03 -1.54
N PHE A 289 -0.31 -12.67 -0.47
CA PHE A 289 1.12 -12.62 -0.13
C PHE A 289 1.91 -13.51 -1.08
N LEU A 290 3.02 -12.97 -1.60
CA LEU A 290 3.83 -13.66 -2.62
C LEU A 290 4.68 -14.78 -2.05
N GLN A 291 5.03 -14.72 -0.76
CA GLN A 291 5.66 -15.80 -0.03
C GLN A 291 4.80 -16.26 1.13
N ASP A 292 5.03 -17.50 1.56
CA ASP A 292 4.35 -18.05 2.73
C ASP A 292 4.79 -17.30 3.99
N PRO A 293 3.88 -16.60 4.69
CA PRO A 293 4.20 -15.98 5.96
C PRO A 293 4.76 -17.01 6.96
N VAL A 294 4.31 -18.27 6.90
CA VAL A 294 4.74 -19.33 7.82
C VAL A 294 6.19 -19.75 7.59
N GLU A 295 6.66 -19.75 6.34
CA GLU A 295 8.05 -20.08 6.02
C GLU A 295 9.04 -19.06 6.59
N LEU A 296 8.60 -17.83 6.87
CA LEU A 296 9.44 -16.79 7.43
C LEU A 296 10.09 -17.24 8.75
N LYS A 297 9.33 -17.93 9.63
CA LYS A 297 9.85 -18.46 10.91
C LYS A 297 10.98 -19.43 10.68
N GLN A 298 10.77 -20.37 9.78
CA GLN A 298 11.71 -21.45 9.49
C GLN A 298 12.99 -20.91 8.85
N LYS A 299 12.86 -19.98 7.89
CA LYS A 299 13.99 -19.33 7.23
C LYS A 299 14.84 -18.55 8.23
N LEU A 300 14.21 -17.74 9.08
CA LEU A 300 14.92 -16.95 10.10
C LEU A 300 15.58 -17.84 11.15
N ALA A 301 14.87 -18.85 11.68
CA ALA A 301 15.41 -19.77 12.66
C ALA A 301 16.61 -20.56 12.14
N LYS A 302 16.55 -20.99 10.87
CA LYS A 302 17.64 -21.72 10.20
C LYS A 302 18.95 -20.92 10.20
N GLU A 303 18.88 -19.61 9.98
CA GLU A 303 20.05 -18.71 9.95
C GLU A 303 20.33 -18.07 11.32
N GLY A 304 19.58 -18.40 12.37
CA GLY A 304 19.74 -17.82 13.71
C GLY A 304 19.34 -16.33 13.82
N ALA A 305 18.58 -15.83 12.85
CA ALA A 305 18.05 -14.47 12.88
C ALA A 305 16.81 -14.37 13.77
N ARG A 306 16.61 -13.19 14.36
CA ARG A 306 15.52 -12.92 15.30
C ARG A 306 14.54 -11.90 14.74
N VAL A 307 13.32 -11.89 15.25
CA VAL A 307 12.31 -10.87 14.94
C VAL A 307 12.02 -10.07 16.19
N LEU A 308 11.78 -8.77 16.03
CA LEU A 308 11.28 -7.90 17.10
C LEU A 308 10.34 -6.84 16.52
N PRO A 309 9.44 -6.27 17.33
CA PRO A 309 8.70 -5.07 16.97
C PRO A 309 9.48 -3.80 17.30
N ALA A 310 9.11 -2.70 16.66
CA ALA A 310 9.73 -1.40 16.86
C ALA A 310 9.58 -0.89 18.30
N SER A 311 8.56 -1.34 19.05
CA SER A 311 8.38 -0.99 20.46
C SER A 311 9.47 -1.53 21.38
N SER A 312 10.12 -2.63 21.01
CA SER A 312 11.30 -3.12 21.73
C SER A 312 12.49 -2.18 21.54
N LEU A 313 12.49 -1.33 20.51
CA LEU A 313 13.55 -0.37 20.20
C LEU A 313 13.17 1.07 20.59
N LEU A 314 11.88 1.38 20.69
CA LEU A 314 11.33 2.71 20.98
C LEU A 314 10.54 2.69 22.30
N PRO A 315 11.18 3.01 23.46
CA PRO A 315 10.54 2.99 24.78
C PRO A 315 9.33 3.92 24.91
N ALA A 316 9.28 5.00 24.13
CA ALA A 316 8.16 5.94 24.11
C ALA A 316 6.97 5.45 23.27
N LEU A 317 7.17 4.43 22.43
CA LEU A 317 6.16 3.87 21.56
C LEU A 317 5.21 2.99 22.36
N LYS A 318 3.98 3.46 22.56
CA LYS A 318 2.91 2.63 23.11
C LYS A 318 2.27 1.83 21.97
N VAL A 319 2.62 0.55 21.87
CA VAL A 319 1.95 -0.35 20.93
C VAL A 319 0.58 -0.71 21.45
N GLN A 320 -0.45 -0.36 20.68
CA GLN A 320 -1.76 -0.98 20.80
C GLN A 320 -1.76 -2.20 19.87
N ASN A 321 -1.91 -3.39 20.45
CA ASN A 321 -1.90 -4.65 19.71
C ASN A 321 -3.12 -4.72 18.76
N PRO A 322 -2.95 -4.93 17.44
CA PRO A 322 -4.07 -5.07 16.50
C PRO A 322 -4.87 -6.36 16.67
N LEU A 323 -4.35 -7.38 17.35
CA LEU A 323 -4.99 -8.68 17.48
C LEU A 323 -5.59 -8.87 18.87
N ALA A 324 -6.82 -8.39 19.06
CA ALA A 324 -7.74 -9.15 19.87
C ALA A 324 -8.13 -10.37 19.03
N PHE A 325 -7.66 -11.56 19.43
CA PHE A 325 -7.86 -12.86 18.76
C PHE A 325 -9.32 -13.19 18.35
N GLN A 326 -10.29 -12.37 18.78
CA GLN A 326 -11.73 -12.50 18.49
C GLN A 326 -12.20 -11.91 17.16
N GLU A 327 -11.49 -10.95 16.53
CA GLU A 327 -12.06 -10.26 15.34
C GLU A 327 -11.80 -10.94 13.99
N LEU A 328 -10.86 -11.87 13.93
CA LEU A 328 -10.52 -12.60 12.69
C LEU A 328 -11.13 -14.01 12.63
N GLY A 329 -11.69 -14.48 13.74
CA GLY A 329 -12.44 -15.72 13.87
C GLY A 329 -13.95 -15.49 13.90
N GLY A 330 -14.56 -15.23 12.73
CA GLY A 330 -15.96 -15.56 12.46
C GLY A 330 -17.06 -14.64 13.02
N VAL A 331 -17.24 -13.44 12.44
CA VAL A 331 -18.54 -12.72 12.33
C VAL A 331 -18.51 -11.82 11.08
N PHE A 332 -19.66 -11.61 10.42
CA PHE A 332 -19.84 -10.59 9.37
C PHE A 332 -19.52 -9.18 9.92
N PRO A 333 -18.80 -8.30 9.17
CA PRO A 333 -18.24 -7.07 9.74
C PRO A 333 -19.31 -6.14 10.32
N ASP A 334 -18.96 -5.45 11.40
CA ASP A 334 -19.83 -4.48 12.08
C ASP A 334 -19.96 -3.15 11.33
N SER A 335 -19.13 -2.89 10.33
CA SER A 335 -19.27 -1.76 9.40
C SER A 335 -18.64 -2.11 8.04
N LEU A 336 -19.01 -1.38 6.98
CA LEU A 336 -18.38 -1.54 5.67
C LEU A 336 -17.27 -0.50 5.48
N GLY A 337 -16.18 -0.91 4.83
CA GLY A 337 -15.10 -0.02 4.46
C GLY A 337 -14.14 0.30 5.63
N PRO A 338 -13.44 1.45 5.59
CA PRO A 338 -13.70 2.58 4.69
C PRO A 338 -13.36 2.28 3.21
N PHE A 339 -14.04 2.96 2.28
CA PHE A 339 -13.74 2.87 0.85
C PHE A 339 -13.38 4.24 0.28
N ALA A 340 -12.43 4.28 -0.65
CA ALA A 340 -12.22 5.39 -1.54
C ALA A 340 -13.12 5.27 -2.78
N LEU A 341 -13.41 6.41 -3.40
CA LEU A 341 -14.04 6.47 -4.72
C LEU A 341 -12.99 6.96 -5.72
N VAL A 342 -12.60 6.07 -6.63
CA VAL A 342 -11.55 6.34 -7.63
C VAL A 342 -12.16 6.42 -9.03
N SER A 343 -11.61 7.27 -9.89
CA SER A 343 -12.04 7.34 -11.29
C SER A 343 -11.75 6.01 -12.00
N ALA A 344 -12.79 5.33 -12.47
CA ALA A 344 -12.66 3.99 -13.05
C ALA A 344 -11.92 3.99 -14.40
N GLY A 345 -11.86 5.12 -15.11
CA GLY A 345 -11.18 5.22 -16.41
C GLY A 345 -11.90 4.49 -17.56
N VAL A 346 -13.16 4.05 -17.36
CA VAL A 346 -13.97 3.35 -18.36
C VAL A 346 -15.05 4.25 -18.96
N LYS A 347 -15.47 3.98 -20.19
CA LYS A 347 -16.66 4.56 -20.81
C LYS A 347 -17.82 3.59 -20.73
N LEU A 348 -19.00 4.08 -20.35
CA LEU A 348 -20.21 3.26 -20.25
C LEU A 348 -21.27 3.71 -21.25
N LYS A 349 -21.86 2.74 -21.93
CA LYS A 349 -23.14 2.90 -22.62
C LYS A 349 -24.25 2.41 -21.71
N LEU A 350 -25.17 3.31 -21.36
CA LEU A 350 -26.28 3.03 -20.46
C LEU A 350 -27.54 2.71 -21.25
N ASN A 351 -28.25 1.67 -20.84
CA ASN A 351 -29.64 1.45 -21.20
C ASN A 351 -30.47 1.56 -19.92
N ALA A 352 -30.77 2.81 -19.53
CA ALA A 352 -31.43 3.11 -18.27
C ALA A 352 -32.83 2.48 -18.17
N GLY A 353 -33.58 2.43 -19.28
CA GLY A 353 -34.91 1.79 -19.32
C GLY A 353 -34.87 0.28 -19.10
N ALA A 354 -33.76 -0.38 -19.46
CA ALA A 354 -33.54 -1.80 -19.20
C ALA A 354 -32.76 -2.07 -17.90
N GLY A 355 -32.31 -1.03 -17.17
CA GLY A 355 -31.49 -1.17 -15.98
C GLY A 355 -30.14 -1.87 -16.24
N ARG A 356 -29.50 -1.59 -17.38
CA ARG A 356 -28.23 -2.23 -17.78
C ARG A 356 -27.18 -1.24 -18.26
N TYR A 357 -25.92 -1.63 -18.14
CA TYR A 357 -24.79 -0.93 -18.75
C TYR A 357 -23.92 -1.90 -19.55
N THR A 358 -23.23 -1.37 -20.55
CA THR A 358 -22.12 -2.03 -21.26
C THR A 358 -20.89 -1.15 -21.22
N VAL A 359 -19.72 -1.74 -21.09
CA VAL A 359 -18.45 -1.03 -21.03
C VAL A 359 -17.82 -0.97 -22.42
N GLU A 360 -17.42 0.22 -22.82
CA GLU A 360 -16.59 0.44 -23.99
C GLU A 360 -15.13 0.55 -23.55
N ALA A 361 -14.34 -0.45 -23.91
CA ALA A 361 -12.92 -0.57 -23.59
C ALA A 361 -12.15 -1.11 -24.81
N PRO A 362 -10.82 -0.91 -24.90
CA PRO A 362 -9.99 -1.50 -25.95
C PRO A 362 -10.14 -3.03 -26.03
N GLU A 363 -10.07 -3.59 -27.24
CA GLU A 363 -10.37 -5.00 -27.50
C GLU A 363 -9.50 -5.98 -26.70
N ALA A 364 -8.25 -5.62 -26.40
CA ALA A 364 -7.34 -6.41 -25.57
C ALA A 364 -7.84 -6.58 -24.12
N GLU A 365 -8.45 -5.55 -23.53
CA GLU A 365 -9.02 -5.58 -22.18
C GLU A 365 -10.30 -6.42 -22.15
N ILE A 366 -11.20 -6.22 -23.11
CA ILE A 366 -12.42 -7.03 -23.26
C ILE A 366 -12.05 -8.52 -23.43
N LYS A 367 -11.03 -8.81 -24.25
CA LYS A 367 -10.53 -10.18 -24.45
C LYS A 367 -9.85 -10.75 -23.20
N SER A 368 -9.31 -9.91 -22.32
CA SER A 368 -8.79 -10.32 -21.02
C SER A 368 -9.95 -10.68 -20.08
N LEU A 369 -10.91 -9.78 -19.91
CA LEU A 369 -12.12 -9.99 -19.09
C LEU A 369 -12.87 -11.28 -19.48
N ARG A 370 -13.11 -11.48 -20.78
CA ARG A 370 -13.80 -12.66 -21.30
C ARG A 370 -13.04 -13.97 -21.12
N ARG A 371 -11.70 -13.96 -21.19
CA ARG A 371 -10.87 -15.14 -20.87
C ARG A 371 -11.08 -15.61 -19.43
N HIS A 372 -11.53 -14.70 -18.58
CA HIS A 372 -11.83 -14.92 -17.17
C HIS A 372 -13.34 -15.02 -16.88
N GLY A 373 -14.17 -15.18 -17.93
CA GLY A 373 -15.61 -15.36 -17.81
C GLY A 373 -16.40 -14.08 -17.48
N VAL A 374 -15.76 -12.91 -17.52
CA VAL A 374 -16.40 -11.63 -17.21
C VAL A 374 -16.89 -10.96 -18.49
N GLU A 375 -18.20 -10.78 -18.62
CA GLU A 375 -18.72 -9.93 -19.69
C GLU A 375 -18.57 -8.46 -19.31
N PRO A 376 -18.19 -7.57 -20.24
CA PRO A 376 -18.05 -6.13 -20.00
C PRO A 376 -19.43 -5.45 -19.95
N ALA A 377 -20.36 -5.98 -19.16
CA ALA A 377 -21.72 -5.51 -19.01
C ALA A 377 -22.28 -5.89 -17.64
N GLY A 378 -23.23 -5.12 -17.14
CA GLY A 378 -23.83 -5.36 -15.83
C GLY A 378 -25.20 -4.74 -15.67
N SER A 379 -25.71 -4.81 -14.44
CA SER A 379 -26.98 -4.19 -14.04
C SER A 379 -26.74 -2.80 -13.47
N LEU A 380 -27.70 -1.92 -13.69
CA LEU A 380 -27.73 -0.57 -13.15
C LEU A 380 -28.91 -0.45 -12.18
N GLY A 381 -28.66 0.12 -11.00
CA GLY A 381 -29.71 0.52 -10.08
C GLY A 381 -30.53 1.70 -10.61
N PRO A 382 -31.64 2.04 -9.94
CA PRO A 382 -32.46 3.19 -10.32
C PRO A 382 -31.66 4.49 -10.20
N LEU A 383 -31.88 5.40 -11.15
CA LEU A 383 -31.28 6.74 -11.12
C LEU A 383 -31.79 7.52 -9.90
N SER A 384 -30.91 8.29 -9.29
CA SER A 384 -31.17 9.18 -8.17
C SER A 384 -30.57 10.56 -8.44
N PRO A 385 -31.23 11.66 -8.03
CA PRO A 385 -30.62 12.98 -8.07
C PRO A 385 -29.33 13.03 -7.25
N ILE A 386 -28.33 13.77 -7.72
CA ILE A 386 -27.09 13.95 -6.96
C ILE A 386 -27.39 14.77 -5.71
N THR A 387 -27.12 14.20 -4.53
CA THR A 387 -27.31 14.83 -3.22
C THR A 387 -26.02 15.45 -2.65
N LEU A 388 -24.90 15.35 -3.37
CA LEU A 388 -23.59 15.87 -2.98
C LEU A 388 -23.51 17.39 -3.19
N ASP A 389 -22.91 18.09 -2.23
CA ASP A 389 -22.61 19.52 -2.36
C ASP A 389 -21.46 19.79 -3.35
N ALA A 390 -21.27 21.06 -3.72
CA ALA A 390 -20.26 21.47 -4.69
C ALA A 390 -18.83 21.10 -4.26
N ARG A 391 -18.55 21.12 -2.94
CA ARG A 391 -17.23 20.77 -2.40
C ARG A 391 -16.95 19.28 -2.56
N ALA A 392 -17.90 18.43 -2.20
CA ALA A 392 -17.81 16.98 -2.35
C ALA A 392 -17.73 16.58 -3.83
N ARG A 393 -18.50 17.25 -4.71
CA ARG A 393 -18.42 17.07 -6.17
C ARG A 393 -17.03 17.41 -6.70
N GLY A 394 -16.45 18.53 -6.28
CA GLY A 394 -15.08 18.92 -6.65
C GLY A 394 -14.03 17.92 -6.19
N ALA A 395 -14.10 17.50 -4.92
CA ALA A 395 -13.16 16.52 -4.35
C ALA A 395 -13.23 15.15 -5.07
N LEU A 396 -14.44 14.73 -5.47
CA LEU A 396 -14.64 13.50 -6.23
C LEU A 396 -14.45 13.67 -7.74
N GLN A 397 -14.11 14.86 -8.24
CA GLN A 397 -14.01 15.16 -9.67
C GLN A 397 -15.28 14.72 -10.43
N ILE A 398 -16.45 15.09 -9.91
CA ILE A 398 -17.75 14.86 -10.56
C ILE A 398 -18.08 16.12 -11.39
N PRO A 399 -18.25 16.00 -12.72
CA PRO A 399 -18.55 17.14 -13.58
C PRO A 399 -19.82 17.89 -13.18
N ASP A 400 -19.86 19.21 -13.44
CA ASP A 400 -21.06 20.04 -13.18
C ASP A 400 -22.26 19.63 -14.05
N SER A 401 -22.00 19.07 -15.23
CA SER A 401 -23.03 18.51 -16.12
C SER A 401 -23.73 17.27 -15.58
N ALA A 402 -23.23 16.66 -14.49
CA ALA A 402 -23.89 15.53 -13.85
C ALA A 402 -25.11 16.02 -13.05
N GLU A 403 -26.26 15.40 -13.30
CA GLU A 403 -27.54 15.73 -12.65
C GLU A 403 -28.03 14.56 -11.78
N SER A 404 -27.79 13.33 -12.23
CA SER A 404 -28.19 12.10 -11.55
C SER A 404 -27.03 11.13 -11.40
N PHE A 405 -27.20 10.14 -10.54
CA PHE A 405 -26.29 9.01 -10.42
C PHE A 405 -27.06 7.71 -10.26
N ALA A 406 -26.41 6.59 -10.56
CA ALA A 406 -26.90 5.26 -10.26
C ALA A 406 -25.75 4.37 -9.78
N TRP A 407 -26.11 3.39 -8.96
CA TRP A 407 -25.21 2.29 -8.63
C TRP A 407 -25.10 1.32 -9.80
N ALA A 408 -23.91 1.17 -10.37
CA ALA A 408 -23.59 0.09 -11.29
C ALA A 408 -23.14 -1.13 -10.49
N TYR A 409 -23.94 -2.19 -10.55
CA TYR A 409 -23.58 -3.46 -9.93
C TYR A 409 -22.35 -4.06 -10.62
N PRO A 410 -21.55 -4.86 -9.91
CA PRO A 410 -20.47 -5.66 -10.50
C PRO A 410 -20.93 -6.36 -11.77
N ALA A 411 -20.01 -6.51 -12.74
CA ALA A 411 -20.25 -7.43 -13.84
C ALA A 411 -20.37 -8.84 -13.26
N VAL A 412 -21.19 -9.70 -13.84
CA VAL A 412 -21.40 -11.07 -13.36
C VAL A 412 -21.02 -12.03 -14.48
N SER A 413 -20.33 -13.13 -14.15
CA SER A 413 -20.01 -14.17 -15.13
C SER A 413 -21.27 -14.97 -15.49
N ALA A 414 -21.26 -15.64 -16.64
CA ALA A 414 -22.35 -16.54 -17.06
C ALA A 414 -22.52 -17.78 -16.14
N SER A 415 -21.62 -18.00 -15.18
CA SER A 415 -21.62 -19.15 -14.26
C SER A 415 -21.91 -18.77 -12.79
N ASP A 416 -22.37 -17.54 -12.51
CA ASP A 416 -22.67 -16.99 -11.16
C ASP A 416 -21.56 -17.22 -10.11
N SER A 417 -20.35 -17.48 -10.60
CA SER A 417 -19.20 -17.79 -9.80
C SER A 417 -17.97 -17.37 -10.58
N PHE A 418 -17.15 -16.61 -9.89
CA PHE A 418 -15.80 -16.31 -10.31
C PHE A 418 -14.86 -17.27 -9.61
N ASP A 419 -13.74 -17.59 -10.24
CA ASP A 419 -12.57 -18.05 -9.51
C ASP A 419 -12.11 -16.88 -8.61
N GLU A 420 -12.10 -17.09 -7.28
CA GLU A 420 -11.87 -16.03 -6.28
C GLU A 420 -10.53 -15.29 -6.51
N LYS A 421 -9.53 -15.98 -7.08
CA LYS A 421 -8.20 -15.44 -7.43
C LYS A 421 -8.26 -14.42 -8.57
N THR A 422 -9.11 -14.69 -9.56
CA THR A 422 -9.29 -13.87 -10.76
C THR A 422 -10.02 -12.55 -10.44
N LEU A 423 -11.02 -12.57 -9.55
CA LEU A 423 -11.67 -11.33 -9.06
C LEU A 423 -10.73 -10.46 -8.22
N GLY A 424 -9.94 -11.09 -7.36
CA GLY A 424 -8.92 -10.38 -6.57
C GLY A 424 -7.94 -9.63 -7.48
N TYR A 425 -7.42 -10.32 -8.49
CA TYR A 425 -6.53 -9.75 -9.52
C TYR A 425 -7.14 -8.56 -10.27
N PHE A 426 -8.41 -8.64 -10.69
CA PHE A 426 -9.07 -7.51 -11.33
C PHE A 426 -9.31 -6.34 -10.35
N SER A 427 -9.65 -6.58 -9.09
CA SER A 427 -10.07 -5.50 -8.19
C SER A 427 -9.03 -4.43 -7.83
N ILE A 428 -7.76 -4.66 -8.19
CA ILE A 428 -6.58 -3.93 -7.68
C ILE A 428 -5.49 -3.68 -8.73
N THR A 429 -5.61 -4.27 -9.92
CA THR A 429 -4.69 -4.00 -11.03
C THR A 429 -4.97 -2.65 -11.69
N THR A 430 -6.24 -2.24 -11.75
CA THR A 430 -6.66 -0.92 -12.25
C THR A 430 -7.99 -0.48 -11.63
N PRO A 431 -8.26 0.84 -11.54
CA PRO A 431 -9.59 1.35 -11.18
C PRO A 431 -10.75 0.81 -12.06
N ALA A 432 -10.47 0.52 -13.33
CA ALA A 432 -11.43 -0.09 -14.25
C ALA A 432 -11.83 -1.49 -13.82
N ALA A 433 -10.87 -2.24 -13.31
CA ALA A 433 -11.08 -3.61 -12.89
C ALA A 433 -11.67 -3.70 -11.46
N ALA A 434 -11.40 -2.73 -10.58
CA ALA A 434 -12.17 -2.51 -9.35
C ALA A 434 -13.67 -2.30 -9.61
N PHE A 435 -14.02 -1.53 -10.66
CA PHE A 435 -15.41 -1.30 -11.06
C PHE A 435 -16.14 -2.60 -11.43
N PHE A 436 -15.48 -3.52 -12.15
CA PHE A 436 -16.10 -4.79 -12.51
C PHE A 436 -16.35 -5.71 -11.31
N VAL A 437 -15.52 -5.61 -10.27
CA VAL A 437 -15.55 -6.51 -9.10
C VAL A 437 -16.46 -5.99 -8.00
N PHE A 438 -16.33 -4.72 -7.63
CA PHE A 438 -17.07 -4.11 -6.52
C PHE A 438 -18.26 -3.28 -6.97
N GLY A 439 -18.35 -2.96 -8.26
CA GLY A 439 -19.29 -1.97 -8.76
C GLY A 439 -18.79 -0.55 -8.54
N GLY A 440 -19.67 0.41 -8.81
CA GLY A 440 -19.34 1.82 -8.66
C GLY A 440 -20.52 2.74 -8.89
N PHE A 441 -20.30 4.03 -8.67
CA PHE A 441 -21.27 5.07 -8.95
C PHE A 441 -21.06 5.62 -10.36
N VAL A 442 -22.12 5.61 -11.15
CA VAL A 442 -22.16 6.20 -12.50
C VAL A 442 -22.94 7.49 -12.43
N TYR A 443 -22.35 8.58 -12.88
CA TYR A 443 -22.95 9.91 -12.90
C TYR A 443 -23.39 10.24 -14.31
N THR A 444 -24.60 10.78 -14.46
CA THR A 444 -25.23 11.01 -15.75
C THR A 444 -25.75 12.44 -15.91
N THR A 445 -25.82 12.91 -17.15
CA THR A 445 -26.56 14.12 -17.53
C THR A 445 -28.07 13.90 -17.48
N GLY A 446 -28.86 14.97 -17.64
CA GLY A 446 -30.32 14.88 -17.83
C GLY A 446 -30.76 14.10 -19.09
N SER A 447 -29.88 13.92 -20.08
CA SER A 447 -30.12 13.07 -21.25
C SER A 447 -29.82 11.58 -21.01
N GLY A 448 -29.28 11.22 -19.84
CA GLY A 448 -28.95 9.84 -19.47
C GLY A 448 -27.57 9.36 -19.94
N GLU A 449 -26.70 10.26 -20.42
CA GLU A 449 -25.33 9.95 -20.82
C GLU A 449 -24.41 9.85 -19.60
N ALA A 450 -23.56 8.82 -19.53
CA ALA A 450 -22.57 8.67 -18.45
C ALA A 450 -21.40 9.65 -18.63
N VAL A 451 -21.22 10.56 -17.67
CA VAL A 451 -20.15 11.59 -17.68
C VAL A 451 -19.04 11.34 -16.66
N ALA A 452 -19.28 10.50 -15.66
CA ALA A 452 -18.23 10.03 -14.75
C ALA A 452 -18.56 8.65 -14.19
N VAL A 453 -17.53 7.86 -13.93
CA VAL A 453 -17.63 6.53 -13.32
C VAL A 453 -16.64 6.46 -12.17
N LYS A 454 -17.15 6.21 -10.97
CA LYS A 454 -16.34 6.08 -9.74
C LYS A 454 -16.44 4.66 -9.23
N ALA A 455 -15.34 3.93 -9.29
CA ALA A 455 -15.24 2.58 -8.73
C ALA A 455 -15.09 2.65 -7.22
N LEU A 456 -15.64 1.66 -6.50
CA LEU A 456 -15.24 1.45 -5.12
C LEU A 456 -13.83 0.87 -5.05
N HIS A 457 -13.02 1.44 -4.17
CA HIS A 457 -11.68 0.95 -3.85
C HIS A 457 -11.47 0.96 -2.34
N LEU A 458 -10.59 0.13 -1.79
CA LEU A 458 -10.25 0.20 -0.37
C LEU A 458 -9.50 1.51 -0.10
N GLY A 459 -9.87 2.24 0.96
CA GLY A 459 -9.25 3.53 1.27
C GLY A 459 -10.14 4.43 2.12
N SER A 460 -9.72 5.66 2.39
CA SER A 460 -10.51 6.61 3.17
C SER A 460 -11.41 7.47 2.26
N GLY A 461 -12.68 7.62 2.63
CA GLY A 461 -13.62 8.46 1.89
C GLY A 461 -15.08 8.17 2.22
N LEU A 462 -15.67 7.20 1.52
CA LEU A 462 -16.99 6.67 1.77
C LEU A 462 -16.99 5.82 3.04
N GLN A 463 -17.80 6.24 4.01
CA GLN A 463 -17.93 5.60 5.31
C GLN A 463 -19.36 5.11 5.50
N PHE A 464 -19.50 4.07 6.31
CA PHE A 464 -20.78 3.44 6.58
C PHE A 464 -21.07 3.44 8.08
N SER A 465 -22.36 3.36 8.43
CA SER A 465 -22.81 3.12 9.79
C SER A 465 -22.32 1.78 10.31
N GLN A 466 -22.57 1.53 11.60
CA GLN A 466 -22.58 0.16 12.09
C GLN A 466 -23.68 -0.64 11.39
N LYS A 467 -23.53 -1.97 11.31
CA LYS A 467 -24.52 -2.87 10.75
C LYS A 467 -25.82 -2.75 11.54
N LYS A 468 -26.94 -2.67 10.82
CA LYS A 468 -28.28 -2.60 11.38
C LYS A 468 -29.10 -3.76 10.85
N GLU A 469 -30.05 -4.24 11.64
CA GLU A 469 -30.91 -5.37 11.27
C GLU A 469 -31.79 -5.04 10.06
N TRP A 470 -31.81 -5.91 9.07
CA TRP A 470 -32.69 -5.77 7.91
C TRP A 470 -34.11 -6.20 8.25
N ARG A 471 -35.10 -5.41 7.82
CA ARG A 471 -36.53 -5.71 8.03
C ARG A 471 -37.05 -6.55 6.87
N ALA A 472 -37.13 -7.87 7.05
CA ALA A 472 -37.50 -8.84 6.03
C ALA A 472 -38.77 -8.51 5.22
N LYS A 473 -39.78 -7.88 5.84
CA LYS A 473 -41.01 -7.46 5.14
C LYS A 473 -40.78 -6.53 3.94
N TYR A 474 -39.65 -5.81 3.88
CA TYR A 474 -39.31 -4.91 2.77
C TYR A 474 -38.40 -5.55 1.71
N THR A 475 -38.00 -6.82 1.86
CA THR A 475 -37.16 -7.52 0.88
C THR A 475 -37.76 -7.52 -0.52
N ALA A 476 -39.09 -7.71 -0.62
CA ALA A 476 -39.82 -7.68 -1.88
C ALA A 476 -39.85 -6.29 -2.54
N SER A 477 -39.71 -5.19 -1.78
CA SER A 477 -39.63 -3.82 -2.32
C SER A 477 -38.35 -3.57 -3.13
N LEU A 478 -37.33 -4.41 -2.94
CA LEU A 478 -36.08 -4.42 -3.71
C LEU A 478 -36.06 -5.50 -4.81
N SER A 479 -37.21 -6.09 -5.15
CA SER A 479 -37.29 -7.13 -6.19
C SER A 479 -36.67 -6.65 -7.52
N GLY A 480 -35.85 -7.51 -8.13
CA GLY A 480 -35.08 -7.18 -9.34
C GLY A 480 -33.75 -6.47 -9.09
N ARG A 481 -33.49 -5.93 -7.89
CA ARG A 481 -32.22 -5.27 -7.51
C ARG A 481 -31.25 -6.14 -6.73
N TRP A 482 -31.72 -7.22 -6.11
CA TRP A 482 -30.83 -8.18 -5.45
C TRP A 482 -29.86 -8.80 -6.44
N ARG A 483 -28.57 -8.77 -6.09
CA ARG A 483 -27.49 -9.32 -6.90
C ARG A 483 -26.56 -10.18 -6.04
N PRO A 484 -25.92 -11.21 -6.61
CA PRO A 484 -24.92 -12.01 -5.89
C PRO A 484 -23.79 -11.13 -5.36
N VAL A 485 -23.36 -11.40 -4.13
CA VAL A 485 -22.18 -10.78 -3.52
C VAL A 485 -20.93 -11.32 -4.22
N THR A 486 -20.25 -10.44 -4.96
CA THR A 486 -19.01 -10.75 -5.68
C THR A 486 -17.76 -10.61 -4.80
N ALA A 487 -17.82 -9.81 -3.72
CA ALA A 487 -16.70 -9.58 -2.82
C ALA A 487 -16.33 -10.87 -2.04
N PRO A 488 -15.16 -11.50 -2.28
CA PRO A 488 -14.84 -12.81 -1.71
C PRO A 488 -14.87 -12.84 -0.18
N LEU A 489 -14.39 -11.76 0.46
CA LEU A 489 -14.37 -11.62 1.92
C LEU A 489 -15.76 -11.62 2.55
N LEU A 490 -16.75 -10.99 1.90
CA LEU A 490 -18.12 -10.95 2.40
C LEU A 490 -18.85 -12.28 2.14
N ARG A 491 -18.57 -12.92 0.99
CA ARG A 491 -19.13 -14.22 0.64
C ARG A 491 -18.67 -15.33 1.58
N LYS A 492 -17.38 -15.36 1.93
CA LYS A 492 -16.80 -16.29 2.92
C LYS A 492 -17.41 -16.12 4.31
N LYS A 493 -17.88 -14.91 4.64
CA LYS A 493 -18.57 -14.59 5.89
C LYS A 493 -20.10 -14.85 5.86
N GLY A 494 -20.60 -15.46 4.78
CA GLY A 494 -21.98 -15.94 4.69
C GLY A 494 -22.95 -15.07 3.90
N ALA A 495 -22.58 -13.85 3.50
CA ALA A 495 -23.45 -13.03 2.66
C ALA A 495 -23.60 -13.66 1.26
N ARG A 496 -24.79 -13.53 0.68
CA ARG A 496 -25.16 -14.16 -0.59
C ARG A 496 -25.67 -13.13 -1.58
N LEU A 497 -26.62 -12.29 -1.17
CA LEU A 497 -27.18 -11.24 -2.00
C LEU A 497 -26.91 -9.87 -1.40
N PHE A 498 -26.82 -8.85 -2.26
CA PHE A 498 -26.80 -7.46 -1.82
C PHE A 498 -27.59 -6.56 -2.78
N ALA A 499 -28.02 -5.41 -2.26
CA ALA A 499 -28.73 -4.39 -3.04
C ALA A 499 -28.37 -2.98 -2.56
N TRP A 500 -28.34 -2.04 -3.50
CA TRP A 500 -28.22 -0.61 -3.22
C TRP A 500 -29.61 0.03 -3.07
N ILE A 501 -29.73 0.88 -2.05
CA ILE A 501 -30.90 1.69 -1.73
C ILE A 501 -30.52 3.15 -1.93
N ASN A 502 -31.32 3.89 -2.69
CA ASN A 502 -31.01 5.27 -3.02
C ASN A 502 -31.23 6.23 -1.82
N PRO A 503 -30.54 7.38 -1.80
CA PRO A 503 -30.79 8.45 -0.85
C PRO A 503 -32.28 8.83 -0.79
N GLY A 504 -32.89 8.78 0.40
CA GLY A 504 -34.29 9.16 0.62
C GLY A 504 -35.31 8.19 0.01
N GLU A 505 -34.89 7.03 -0.49
CA GLU A 505 -35.80 6.05 -1.07
C GLU A 505 -36.70 5.42 0.00
N ALA A 506 -38.00 5.35 -0.30
CA ALA A 506 -39.02 4.80 0.59
C ALA A 506 -39.43 3.39 0.14
N LEU A 507 -39.13 2.38 0.96
CA LEU A 507 -39.53 1.00 0.72
C LEU A 507 -40.94 0.75 1.23
N ARG A 508 -41.78 0.06 0.45
CA ARG A 508 -43.20 -0.14 0.76
C ARG A 508 -43.56 -1.61 0.85
N ALA A 509 -44.23 -2.00 1.93
CA ALA A 509 -44.69 -3.36 2.16
C ALA A 509 -45.95 -3.38 3.02
N GLY A 510 -47.02 -4.05 2.56
CA GLY A 510 -48.23 -4.23 3.36
C GLY A 510 -48.95 -2.96 3.79
N GLY A 511 -48.77 -1.84 3.07
CA GLY A 511 -49.32 -0.52 3.42
C GLY A 511 -48.38 0.35 4.27
N ASP A 512 -47.29 -0.20 4.79
CA ASP A 512 -46.26 0.55 5.50
C ASP A 512 -45.22 1.14 4.54
N GLU A 513 -44.60 2.25 4.94
CA GLU A 513 -43.51 2.91 4.24
C GLU A 513 -42.30 3.09 5.16
N TRP A 514 -41.10 2.80 4.65
CA TRP A 514 -39.84 2.93 5.37
C TRP A 514 -38.80 3.65 4.53
N VAL A 515 -38.48 4.89 4.91
CA VAL A 515 -37.32 5.62 4.39
C VAL A 515 -36.08 5.10 5.13
N VAL A 516 -35.27 4.32 4.42
CA VAL A 516 -34.17 3.57 5.04
C VAL A 516 -33.02 4.49 5.43
N CYS A 517 -32.69 5.47 4.59
CA CYS A 517 -31.44 6.24 4.72
C CYS A 517 -31.52 7.61 4.04
N GLN A 518 -30.70 8.56 4.51
CA GLN A 518 -30.59 9.90 3.91
C GLN A 518 -29.58 9.98 2.76
N HIS A 519 -28.53 9.14 2.77
CA HIS A 519 -27.40 9.23 1.84
C HIS A 519 -27.16 7.94 1.03
N GLY A 520 -28.11 7.00 1.10
CA GLY A 520 -28.00 5.69 0.48
C GLY A 520 -27.53 4.60 1.44
N ALA A 521 -27.76 3.34 1.09
CA ALA A 521 -27.41 2.19 1.92
C ALA A 521 -27.18 0.94 1.08
N PHE A 522 -26.35 0.02 1.61
CA PHE A 522 -26.26 -1.35 1.12
C PHE A 522 -26.95 -2.30 2.08
N ALA A 523 -27.87 -3.12 1.57
CA ALA A 523 -28.45 -4.26 2.28
C ALA A 523 -27.79 -5.56 1.82
N TYR A 524 -27.62 -6.51 2.74
CA TYR A 524 -27.04 -7.84 2.52
C TYR A 524 -27.95 -8.92 3.09
N LEU A 525 -28.16 -9.97 2.31
CA LEU A 525 -28.90 -11.17 2.71
C LEU A 525 -27.98 -12.38 2.84
N PHE A 526 -28.26 -13.26 3.79
CA PHE A 526 -27.44 -14.46 4.10
C PHE A 526 -28.03 -15.76 3.53
N HIS A 527 -28.94 -15.62 2.58
CA HIS A 527 -29.63 -16.67 1.84
C HIS A 527 -29.64 -16.37 0.34
N ASP A 528 -29.84 -17.40 -0.45
CA ASP A 528 -29.70 -17.35 -1.92
C ASP A 528 -30.98 -16.85 -2.62
N GLU A 529 -32.14 -16.89 -1.94
CA GLU A 529 -33.44 -16.52 -2.53
C GLU A 529 -34.27 -15.59 -1.61
N ALA A 530 -34.71 -14.45 -2.16
CA ALA A 530 -35.75 -13.65 -1.54
C ALA A 530 -37.14 -14.24 -1.85
N PRO A 531 -38.06 -14.44 -0.88
CA PRO A 531 -38.13 -13.77 0.42
C PRO A 531 -37.89 -14.72 1.61
N GLU A 532 -36.77 -15.45 1.64
CA GLU A 532 -36.35 -16.12 2.88
C GLU A 532 -35.99 -15.08 3.96
N GLU A 533 -36.19 -15.42 5.23
CA GLU A 533 -35.81 -14.57 6.36
C GLU A 533 -34.60 -15.17 7.06
N ASP A 534 -33.54 -14.38 7.25
CA ASP A 534 -32.41 -14.78 8.07
C ASP A 534 -32.10 -13.68 9.09
N PRO A 535 -31.99 -14.00 10.39
CA PRO A 535 -31.69 -13.01 11.43
C PRO A 535 -30.32 -12.33 11.27
N ARG A 536 -29.46 -12.83 10.38
CA ARG A 536 -28.19 -12.21 10.02
C ARG A 536 -28.32 -11.13 8.94
N ASP A 537 -29.47 -11.01 8.29
CA ASP A 537 -29.70 -10.01 7.24
C ASP A 537 -29.51 -8.60 7.81
N VAL A 538 -28.69 -7.79 7.13
CA VAL A 538 -28.26 -6.47 7.63
C VAL A 538 -28.22 -5.42 6.55
N TYR A 539 -28.22 -4.16 6.96
CA TYR A 539 -27.90 -3.03 6.10
C TYR A 539 -26.93 -2.05 6.75
N PHE A 540 -26.27 -1.26 5.90
CA PHE A 540 -25.29 -0.26 6.25
C PHE A 540 -25.61 1.04 5.53
N GLU A 541 -25.84 2.11 6.29
CA GLU A 541 -26.12 3.43 5.74
C GLU A 541 -24.82 4.15 5.42
N VAL A 542 -24.78 4.93 4.34
CA VAL A 542 -23.70 5.88 4.13
C VAL A 542 -23.75 6.93 5.24
N SER A 543 -22.65 7.08 5.99
CA SER A 543 -22.60 8.05 7.08
C SER A 543 -22.37 9.46 6.51
N GLY A 544 -23.19 10.44 6.94
CA GLY A 544 -23.07 11.85 6.52
C GLY A 544 -21.82 12.57 7.06
N GLY A 545 -20.84 11.82 7.55
CA GLY A 545 -19.65 12.28 8.26
C GLY A 545 -18.55 12.87 7.39
N ALA A 546 -18.86 13.47 6.23
CA ALA A 546 -17.87 14.26 5.48
C ALA A 546 -17.49 15.57 6.19
N ALA A 547 -18.19 15.95 7.27
CA ALA A 547 -17.96 17.21 8.00
C ALA A 547 -17.26 17.06 9.38
N GLY A 548 -17.00 15.84 9.87
CA GLY A 548 -16.53 15.60 11.23
C GLY A 548 -15.02 15.41 11.42
N ALA A 549 -14.27 15.04 10.38
CA ALA A 549 -12.84 14.68 10.48
C ALA A 549 -11.89 15.71 9.84
N MET A 550 -12.38 16.89 9.45
CA MET A 550 -11.61 18.01 8.90
C MET A 550 -11.58 19.23 9.84
N LYS A 551 -11.53 19.00 11.15
CA LYS A 551 -11.26 20.04 12.15
C LYS A 551 -10.12 19.64 13.08
N THR A 552 -8.91 19.56 12.52
CA THR A 552 -7.66 20.00 13.15
C THR A 552 -6.58 20.06 12.07
N THR A 553 -5.69 21.05 12.17
CA THR A 553 -4.56 21.33 11.26
C THR A 553 -4.84 22.22 10.04
N LEU A 554 -5.65 23.28 10.21
CA LEU A 554 -5.45 24.53 9.47
C LEU A 554 -5.76 25.67 10.44
N GLY A 555 -4.72 26.17 11.12
CA GLY A 555 -4.90 27.21 12.13
C GLY A 555 -3.71 27.39 13.07
N ARG A 556 -2.56 27.78 12.51
CA ARG A 556 -1.56 28.64 13.17
C ARG A 556 -0.47 29.00 12.14
N SER A 557 -0.88 29.72 11.10
CA SER A 557 0.08 30.62 10.45
C SER A 557 0.09 31.92 11.25
N GLN A 558 1.30 32.30 11.63
CA GLN A 558 1.64 33.38 12.53
C GLN A 558 1.02 34.71 12.07
N THR A 559 0.33 35.39 12.99
CA THR A 559 0.06 36.82 12.89
C THR A 559 1.11 37.54 13.74
N ARG A 560 1.69 38.59 13.14
CA ARG A 560 2.64 39.61 13.67
C ARG A 560 4.13 39.29 13.52
N LEU A 561 4.78 39.95 12.56
CA LEU A 561 5.48 41.23 12.78
C LEU A 561 6.06 41.73 11.45
N VAL A 562 5.46 42.77 10.86
CA VAL A 562 6.18 43.74 10.02
C VAL A 562 5.62 45.11 10.38
N GLN A 563 6.36 45.82 11.24
CA GLN A 563 6.32 47.27 11.31
C GLN A 563 7.42 47.82 10.39
N ASP A 564 7.13 49.00 9.86
CA ASP A 564 8.04 49.99 9.26
C ASP A 564 8.37 49.83 7.77
N SER A 565 7.54 50.52 6.97
CA SER A 565 7.90 51.08 5.67
C SER A 565 8.74 52.35 5.84
N PRO A 566 9.72 52.60 4.95
CA PRO A 566 9.99 53.94 4.48
C PRO A 566 9.71 54.09 2.98
N SER A 567 9.29 55.30 2.64
CA SER A 567 8.80 55.83 1.36
C SER A 567 9.68 55.58 0.11
N PRO A 568 9.09 55.64 -1.10
CA PRO A 568 9.79 55.33 -2.35
C PRO A 568 10.67 56.50 -2.80
N LYS A 569 11.92 56.20 -3.18
CA LYS A 569 12.79 57.08 -3.96
C LYS A 569 13.29 56.35 -5.19
N GLY A 570 13.09 56.97 -6.34
CA GLY A 570 14.02 56.92 -7.46
C GLY A 570 13.78 55.81 -8.49
N GLU A 571 13.19 56.20 -9.62
CA GLU A 571 13.38 55.54 -10.92
C GLU A 571 14.88 55.39 -11.26
N PRO A 572 15.24 54.38 -12.06
CA PRO A 572 16.36 54.53 -12.98
C PRO A 572 15.89 54.45 -14.44
N ASN A 573 16.32 55.46 -15.20
CA ASN A 573 16.25 55.58 -16.66
C ASN A 573 16.98 54.41 -17.35
N PRO A 574 16.61 54.05 -18.59
CA PRO A 574 17.32 53.06 -19.38
C PRO A 574 18.58 53.68 -20.02
N GLU A 575 19.72 53.03 -19.89
CA GLU A 575 20.92 53.38 -20.66
C GLU A 575 20.80 52.89 -22.11
N PRO A 576 21.29 53.66 -23.10
CA PRO A 576 21.47 53.19 -24.47
C PRO A 576 22.90 52.66 -24.69
N SER A 577 23.02 51.64 -25.55
CA SER A 577 24.28 51.18 -26.15
C SER A 577 25.00 52.31 -26.93
N PRO A 578 26.32 52.23 -27.23
CA PRO A 578 27.25 51.10 -27.09
C PRO A 578 28.31 51.23 -25.98
#